data_AF-A0A8F6XX66-F1
#
_entry.id   AF-A0A8F6XX66-F1
#
_cell.length_a   1.000
_cell.length_b   1.000
_cell.length_c   1.000
_cell.angle_alpha   90.00
_cell.angle_beta   90.00
_cell.angle_gamma   90.00
#
_symmetry.space_group_name_H-M   'P 1'
#
loop_
_entity.id
_entity.type
_entity.pdbx_description
1 polymer ?
#
loop_
_entity_poly.entity_id
_entity_poly.type
_entity_poly.pdbx_seq_one_letter_code
_entity_poly.pdbx_strand_id
1 'polypeptide(L)'
;MNSTSLLQARCTALHLAEHQSDIQQAADGFIVEGGLNIRQLKLHARHTRNRLAAAGIAVKLNHALELVSCMHGFRDWQAALAGLRERDGV
;
A
#
# COMPACT_ATOMS: atom_id res chain seq x y z
N MET A 1 -11.80 12.21 2.55
CA MET A 1 -11.34 11.03 3.32
C MET A 1 -9.82 11.07 3.35
N ASN A 2 -9.22 10.96 4.54
CA ASN A 2 -7.76 10.97 4.73
C ASN A 2 -7.18 9.57 4.44
N SER A 3 -5.96 9.44 3.90
CA SER A 3 -5.30 8.15 3.64
C SER A 3 -5.27 7.23 4.86
N THR A 4 -5.10 7.79 6.06
CA THR A 4 -5.16 7.04 7.34
C THR A 4 -6.51 6.33 7.54
N SER A 5 -7.62 6.99 7.19
CA SER A 5 -8.96 6.40 7.30
C SER A 5 -9.19 5.27 6.28
N LEU A 6 -8.60 5.39 5.08
CA LEU A 6 -8.64 4.33 4.07
C LEU A 6 -7.82 3.13 4.49
N LEU A 7 -6.61 3.35 5.00
CA LEU A 7 -5.74 2.28 5.47
C LEU A 7 -6.40 1.52 6.62
N GLN A 8 -6.95 2.21 7.61
CA GLN A 8 -7.62 1.57 8.74
C GLN A 8 -8.78 0.69 8.30
N ALA A 9 -9.67 1.20 7.44
CA ALA A 9 -10.77 0.41 6.89
C ALA A 9 -10.27 -0.82 6.13
N ARG A 10 -9.16 -0.67 5.39
CA ARG A 10 -8.55 -1.76 4.63
C ARG A 10 -7.91 -2.82 5.53
N CYS A 11 -7.22 -2.42 6.60
CA CYS A 11 -6.70 -3.35 7.60
C CYS A 11 -7.81 -4.19 8.21
N THR A 12 -8.95 -3.59 8.55
CA THR A 12 -10.12 -4.32 9.05
C THR A 12 -10.66 -5.31 8.02
N ALA A 13 -10.85 -4.88 6.77
CA ALA A 13 -11.36 -5.74 5.69
C ALA A 13 -10.45 -6.94 5.39
N LEU A 14 -9.14 -6.80 5.61
CA LEU A 14 -8.14 -7.85 5.38
C LEU A 14 -7.85 -8.70 6.62
N HIS A 15 -8.57 -8.50 7.73
CA HIS A 15 -8.32 -9.15 9.03
C HIS A 15 -6.90 -8.88 9.58
N LEU A 16 -6.42 -7.65 9.41
CA LEU A 16 -5.10 -7.17 9.84
C LEU A 16 -5.18 -6.01 10.85
N ALA A 17 -6.35 -5.81 11.46
CA ALA A 17 -6.59 -4.69 12.37
C ALA A 17 -5.63 -4.67 13.58
N GLU A 18 -5.25 -5.84 14.09
CA GLU A 18 -4.30 -5.97 15.21
C GLU A 18 -2.88 -5.49 14.85
N HIS A 19 -2.53 -5.50 13.56
CA HIS A 19 -1.22 -5.08 13.04
C HIS A 19 -1.25 -3.68 12.43
N GLN A 20 -2.30 -2.88 12.68
CA GLN A 20 -2.48 -1.58 12.02
C GLN A 20 -1.26 -0.65 12.20
N SER A 21 -0.70 -0.60 13.41
CA SER A 21 0.48 0.24 13.70
C SER A 21 1.70 -0.23 12.91
N ASP A 22 1.97 -1.53 12.89
CA ASP A 22 3.11 -2.11 12.16
C ASP A 22 2.98 -1.88 10.65
N ILE A 23 1.75 -1.99 10.12
CA ILE A 23 1.44 -1.73 8.71
C ILE A 23 1.67 -0.27 8.35
N GLN A 24 1.20 0.66 9.18
CA GLN A 24 1.42 2.10 8.98
C GLN A 24 2.93 2.39 8.93
N GLN A 25 3.69 1.90 9.92
CA GLN A 25 5.13 2.10 9.99
C GLN A 25 5.91 1.44 8.84
N ALA A 26 5.47 0.25 8.40
CA ALA A 26 6.08 -0.45 7.28
C ALA A 26 5.89 0.31 5.95
N ALA A 27 4.72 0.94 5.76
CA ALA A 27 4.37 1.71 4.56
C ALA A 27 4.94 3.14 4.56
N ASP A 28 5.04 3.82 5.70
CA ASP A 28 5.50 5.23 5.73
C ASP A 28 6.97 5.43 5.31
N GLY A 29 7.79 4.39 5.37
CA GLY A 29 9.23 4.49 5.09
C GLY A 29 9.62 4.50 3.61
N PHE A 30 8.68 4.54 2.67
CA PHE A 30 8.98 4.49 1.24
C PHE A 30 8.95 5.88 0.60
N ILE A 31 10.09 6.28 0.01
CA ILE A 31 10.22 7.56 -0.69
C ILE A 31 9.67 7.43 -2.12
N VAL A 32 8.72 8.30 -2.46
CA VAL A 32 8.25 8.50 -3.84
C VAL A 32 9.01 9.68 -4.42
N GLU A 33 9.86 9.40 -5.41
CA GLU A 33 10.56 10.42 -6.19
C GLU A 33 9.65 10.92 -7.31
N GLY A 34 9.43 12.24 -7.36
CA GLY A 34 8.50 12.86 -8.30
C GLY A 34 7.04 12.49 -8.01
N GLY A 35 6.30 12.09 -9.04
CA GLY A 35 4.94 11.58 -8.91
C GLY A 35 4.93 10.05 -8.82
N LEU A 36 4.03 9.50 -7.99
CA LEU A 36 3.83 8.06 -7.90
C LEU A 36 3.52 7.48 -9.29
N ASN A 37 4.31 6.48 -9.71
CA ASN A 37 4.05 5.67 -10.90
C ASN A 37 3.86 4.19 -10.56
N ILE A 38 3.49 3.37 -11.55
CA ILE A 38 3.21 1.93 -11.35
C ILE A 38 4.42 1.19 -10.74
N ARG A 39 5.64 1.52 -11.20
CA ARG A 39 6.87 0.86 -10.74
C ARG A 39 7.11 1.14 -9.26
N GLN A 40 6.97 2.40 -8.84
CA GLN A 40 7.12 2.82 -7.45
C GLN A 40 6.03 2.22 -6.56
N LEU A 41 4.76 2.17 -6.99
CA LEU A 41 3.69 1.53 -6.22
C LEU A 41 3.98 0.04 -5.97
N LYS A 42 4.41 -0.69 -7.01
CA LYS A 42 4.78 -2.11 -6.90
C LYS A 42 6.03 -2.32 -6.03
N LEU A 43 7.01 -1.42 -6.11
CA LEU A 43 8.21 -1.48 -5.29
C LEU A 43 7.89 -1.23 -3.82
N HIS A 44 7.05 -0.22 -3.55
CA HIS A 44 6.56 0.09 -2.22
C HIS A 44 5.84 -1.13 -1.62
N ALA A 45 4.88 -1.73 -2.33
CA ALA A 45 4.17 -2.92 -1.84
C ALA A 45 5.12 -4.07 -1.46
N ARG A 46 6.16 -4.31 -2.28
CA ARG A 46 7.19 -5.32 -1.97
C ARG A 46 7.98 -4.96 -0.72
N HIS A 47 8.39 -3.70 -0.59
CA HIS A 47 9.13 -3.21 0.57
C HIS A 47 8.31 -3.35 1.86
N THR A 48 7.06 -2.88 1.85
CA THR A 48 6.12 -3.01 2.98
C THR A 48 5.92 -4.46 3.37
N ARG A 49 5.67 -5.35 2.41
CA ARG A 49 5.53 -6.79 2.66
C ARG A 49 6.78 -7.38 3.33
N ASN A 50 7.97 -7.03 2.83
CA ASN A 50 9.21 -7.57 3.37
C ASN A 50 9.48 -7.06 4.80
N ARG A 51 9.14 -5.80 5.11
CA ARG A 51 9.24 -5.25 6.47
C ARG A 51 8.27 -5.93 7.43
N LEU A 52 7.03 -6.17 7.00
CA LEU A 52 6.05 -6.92 7.78
C LEU A 52 6.51 -8.36 8.04
N ALA A 53 7.05 -9.03 7.02
CA ALA A 53 7.60 -10.37 7.17
C ALA A 53 8.77 -10.41 8.17
N ALA A 54 9.66 -9.39 8.16
CA ALA A 54 10.73 -9.27 9.14
C ALA A 54 10.22 -9.06 10.59
N ALA A 55 9.02 -8.50 10.75
CA ALA A 55 8.32 -8.38 12.03
C ALA A 55 7.44 -9.60 12.37
N GLY A 56 7.48 -10.68 11.58
CA GLY A 56 6.68 -11.88 11.79
C GLY A 56 5.24 -11.81 11.25
N ILE A 57 4.88 -10.74 10.53
CA ILE A 57 3.54 -10.50 10.00
C ILE A 57 3.50 -10.93 8.53
N ALA A 58 2.84 -12.06 8.26
CA ALA A 58 2.72 -12.60 6.91
C ALA A 58 1.58 -11.92 6.13
N VAL A 59 1.91 -11.22 5.05
CA VAL A 59 0.92 -10.65 4.12
C VAL A 59 1.19 -11.03 2.66
N LYS A 60 0.12 -11.30 1.91
CA LYS A 60 0.19 -11.55 0.46
C LYS A 60 0.59 -10.26 -0.27
N LEU A 61 1.22 -10.39 -1.43
CA LEU A 61 1.63 -9.22 -2.22
C LEU A 61 0.44 -8.34 -2.65
N ASN A 62 -0.69 -8.94 -3.03
CA ASN A 62 -1.89 -8.18 -3.40
C ASN A 62 -2.45 -7.39 -2.21
N HIS A 63 -2.41 -7.96 -0.99
CA HIS A 63 -2.80 -7.23 0.22
C HIS A 63 -1.84 -6.08 0.50
N ALA A 64 -0.53 -6.29 0.34
CA ALA A 64 0.43 -5.20 0.47
C ALA A 64 0.19 -4.09 -0.56
N LEU A 65 -0.18 -4.45 -1.81
CA LEU A 65 -0.61 -3.50 -2.83
C LEU A 65 -1.86 -2.72 -2.41
N GLU A 66 -2.87 -3.37 -1.85
CA GLU A 66 -4.05 -2.70 -1.29
C GLU A 66 -3.69 -1.69 -0.21
N LEU A 67 -2.87 -2.10 0.75
CA LEU A 67 -2.46 -1.25 1.89
C LEU A 67 -1.71 -0.01 1.40
N VAL A 68 -0.69 -0.18 0.54
CA VAL A 68 0.07 0.98 0.04
C VAL A 68 -0.75 1.83 -0.93
N SER A 69 -1.71 1.25 -1.66
CA SER A 69 -2.62 2.04 -2.51
C SER A 69 -3.49 2.98 -1.66
N CYS A 70 -4.00 2.49 -0.53
CA CYS A 70 -4.73 3.31 0.45
C CYS A 70 -3.88 4.46 1.01
N MET A 71 -2.60 4.21 1.27
CA MET A 71 -1.65 5.26 1.70
C MET A 71 -1.52 6.40 0.69
N HIS A 72 -1.56 6.07 -0.60
CA HIS A 72 -1.54 7.04 -1.69
C HIS A 72 -2.93 7.58 -2.08
N GLY A 73 -3.95 7.33 -1.25
CA GLY A 73 -5.29 7.87 -1.43
C GLY A 73 -6.20 7.08 -2.38
N PHE A 74 -5.75 5.93 -2.88
CA PHE A 74 -6.55 5.05 -3.73
C PHE A 74 -7.39 4.09 -2.88
N ARG A 75 -8.65 3.88 -3.28
CA ARG A 75 -9.56 2.96 -2.57
C ARG A 75 -9.30 1.49 -2.87
N ASP A 76 -8.76 1.24 -4.05
CA ASP A 76 -8.47 -0.08 -4.58
C ASP A 76 -7.18 -0.05 -5.41
N TRP A 77 -6.42 -1.14 -5.33
CA TRP A 77 -5.13 -1.26 -6.01
C TRP A 77 -5.28 -1.46 -7.51
N GLN A 78 -6.36 -2.06 -8.00
CA GLN A 78 -6.59 -2.22 -9.43
C GLN A 78 -6.92 -0.85 -10.04
N ALA A 79 -7.77 -0.07 -9.38
CA ALA A 79 -8.03 1.33 -9.74
C ALA A 79 -6.76 2.20 -9.69
N ALA A 80 -5.89 2.01 -8.69
CA ALA A 80 -4.59 2.68 -8.63
C ALA A 80 -3.73 2.34 -9.86
N LEU A 81 -3.60 1.06 -10.20
CA LEU A 81 -2.82 0.64 -11.36
C LEU A 81 -3.40 1.17 -12.68
N ALA A 82 -4.72 1.17 -12.85
CA ALA A 82 -5.38 1.70 -14.04
C ALA A 82 -5.14 3.22 -14.18
N GLY A 83 -5.41 4.00 -13.11
CA GLY A 83 -5.20 5.45 -13.14
C GLY A 83 -3.73 5.86 -13.28
N LEU A 84 -2.80 5.07 -12.75
CA LEU A 84 -1.37 5.29 -12.97
C LEU A 84 -0.95 4.92 -14.40
N ARG A 85 -1.54 3.88 -15.01
CA ARG A 85 -1.25 3.50 -16.40
C ARG A 85 -1.63 4.62 -17.37
N GLU A 86 -2.82 5.21 -17.18
CA GLU A 86 -3.28 6.35 -17.99
C GLU A 86 -2.33 7.55 -17.89
N ARG A 87 -1.74 7.79 -16.71
CA ARG A 87 -0.78 8.87 -16.46
C ARG A 87 0.62 8.58 -16.99
N ASP A 88 1.05 7.33 -16.92
CA ASP A 88 2.35 6.87 -17.41
C ASP A 88 2.39 6.78 -18.94
N GLY A 89 1.25 6.93 -19.62
CA GLY A 89 1.14 6.93 -21.09
C GLY A 89 1.38 5.55 -21.72
N VAL A 90 1.11 4.48 -20.98
CA VAL A 90 1.35 3.07 -21.37
C VAL A 90 0.07 2.36 -21.76
#